data_AF-A0A540LC42-F1
#
_entry.id   AF-A0A540LC42-F1
#
_cell.length_a   1.000
_cell.length_b   1.000
_cell.length_c   1.000
_cell.angle_alpha   90.00
_cell.angle_beta   90.00
_cell.angle_gamma   90.00
#
_symmetry.space_group_name_H-M   'P 1'
#
loop_
_entity.id
_entity.type
_entity.pdbx_description
1 polymer ?
#
loop_
_entity_poly.entity_id
_entity_poly.type
_entity_poly.pdbx_seq_one_letter_code
_entity_poly.pdbx_strand_id
1 'polypeptide(L)'
;MSRKATVSLDMSVDEEAISIRLGPSEKMDKKLETQNTLSLTRQLNYYRQYQNEVVSMVGSNNTSAIFSGAIHLLSAGTSDFIQNYYINPLLRIYSPDQFSYILIRSYSTFIQNLYALGARRIGVTNLPPIGCLPAAITMFGSGTNECIPRLNQDAIYFNNKLNSTSQDLKNRLPGLKLVVFNIFQPLLDMIMNPGDNGFFESRRACCGTGILETSVLCNSRSVGTCTNATGYVFWDGFHTSEAANEVLAGDLLQQGFDLIS
;
A
#
# COMPACT_ATOMS: atom_id res chain seq x y z
N MET A 1 19.34 22.55 -10.05
CA MET A 1 18.63 21.31 -9.62
C MET A 1 17.23 21.34 -10.20
N SER A 2 16.93 20.48 -11.18
CA SER A 2 15.56 20.37 -11.71
C SER A 2 14.70 19.67 -10.66
N ARG A 3 13.64 20.34 -10.17
CA ARG A 3 12.66 19.71 -9.27
C ARG A 3 11.96 18.60 -10.07
N LYS A 4 12.28 17.33 -9.81
CA LYS A 4 11.51 16.22 -10.39
C LYS A 4 10.14 16.23 -9.72
N ALA A 5 9.07 16.31 -10.50
CA ALA A 5 7.72 16.17 -9.98
C ALA A 5 7.54 14.74 -9.48
N THR A 6 7.14 14.57 -8.22
CA THR A 6 6.64 13.28 -7.74
C THR A 6 5.15 13.23 -8.10
N VAL A 7 4.75 12.26 -8.91
CA VAL A 7 3.34 11.95 -9.10
C VAL A 7 3.06 10.76 -8.23
N SER A 8 2.81 11.03 -6.94
CA SER A 8 2.26 9.99 -6.09
C SER A 8 0.87 9.69 -6.63
N LEU A 9 0.62 8.45 -7.06
CA LEU A 9 -0.72 7.89 -6.96
C LEU A 9 -0.89 7.59 -5.47
N ASP A 10 -0.99 8.68 -4.70
CA ASP A 10 -0.89 8.59 -3.26
C ASP A 10 -2.14 7.98 -2.71
N MET A 11 -1.87 7.08 -1.81
CA MET A 11 -2.76 6.11 -1.28
C MET A 11 -2.40 6.06 0.18
N SER A 12 -3.15 6.83 0.97
CA SER A 12 -2.87 7.27 2.34
C SER A 12 -1.89 8.45 2.32
N VAL A 13 -2.25 9.67 2.71
CA VAL A 13 -2.89 10.04 3.99
C VAL A 13 -3.71 11.35 3.81
N ASP A 14 -4.83 11.45 4.52
CA ASP A 14 -5.74 12.61 4.71
C ASP A 14 -6.75 12.96 3.60
N GLU A 15 -7.94 12.34 3.64
CA GLU A 15 -9.13 12.88 4.36
C GLU A 15 -10.39 12.00 4.12
N GLU A 16 -10.32 11.03 3.21
CA GLU A 16 -11.32 9.97 3.06
C GLU A 16 -10.60 8.64 2.79
N ALA A 17 -10.94 7.58 3.52
CA ALA A 17 -10.25 6.30 3.46
C ALA A 17 -10.40 5.61 2.09
N ILE A 18 -9.57 6.00 1.11
CA ILE A 18 -9.50 5.34 -0.20
C ILE A 18 -8.57 4.14 -0.07
N SER A 19 -9.15 3.01 0.31
CA SER A 19 -8.50 1.71 0.21
C SER A 19 -8.40 1.31 -1.27
N ILE A 20 -7.18 1.21 -1.83
CA ILE A 20 -6.97 0.67 -3.18
C ILE A 20 -6.81 -0.84 -3.11
N ARG A 21 -7.46 -1.47 -4.08
CA ARG A 21 -7.52 -2.91 -4.23
C ARG A 21 -6.87 -3.29 -5.55
N LEU A 22 -6.01 -4.30 -5.49
CA LEU A 22 -5.53 -5.05 -6.66
C LEU A 22 -6.60 -5.97 -7.25
N GLY A 23 -7.84 -5.91 -6.74
CA GLY A 23 -8.97 -6.73 -7.14
C GLY A 23 -9.08 -7.05 -8.65
N PRO A 24 -9.65 -8.21 -9.00
CA PRO A 24 -9.79 -8.64 -10.38
C PRO A 24 -10.69 -7.70 -11.18
N SER A 25 -10.57 -7.77 -12.51
CA SER A 25 -11.18 -6.88 -13.53
C SER A 25 -12.53 -6.25 -13.16
N GLU A 26 -12.83 -5.10 -13.78
CA GLU A 26 -14.04 -4.25 -13.61
C GLU A 26 -15.39 -5.01 -13.45
N LYS A 27 -15.51 -6.22 -14.02
CA LYS A 27 -16.69 -7.10 -13.87
C LYS A 27 -16.85 -7.72 -12.48
N MET A 28 -15.77 -7.99 -11.74
CA MET A 28 -15.79 -8.42 -10.34
C MET A 28 -15.85 -7.23 -9.38
N ASP A 29 -15.27 -6.08 -9.75
CA ASP A 29 -15.42 -4.82 -9.00
C ASP A 29 -16.90 -4.46 -8.79
N LYS A 30 -17.72 -4.52 -9.86
CA LYS A 30 -19.18 -4.27 -9.77
C LYS A 30 -19.95 -5.16 -8.80
N LYS A 31 -19.43 -6.34 -8.45
CA LYS A 31 -20.09 -7.27 -7.54
C LYS A 31 -19.68 -7.04 -6.07
N LEU A 32 -18.67 -6.23 -5.83
CA LEU A 32 -18.04 -5.98 -4.53
C LEU A 32 -18.17 -4.52 -4.05
N GLU A 33 -18.89 -3.67 -4.79
CA GLU A 33 -19.19 -2.26 -4.44
C GLU A 33 -20.07 -2.18 -3.18
N THR A 34 -19.44 -2.27 -2.01
CA THR A 34 -20.09 -2.03 -0.70
C THR A 34 -19.27 -1.08 0.19
N GLN A 35 -18.17 -0.52 -0.31
CA GLN A 35 -17.33 0.43 0.41
C GLN A 35 -16.82 1.50 -0.58
N ASN A 36 -16.64 2.74 -0.13
CA ASN A 36 -16.10 3.89 -0.88
C ASN A 36 -14.63 3.69 -1.30
N THR A 37 -14.30 2.57 -1.94
CA THR A 37 -12.95 2.18 -2.34
C THR A 37 -12.77 2.38 -3.83
N LEU A 38 -11.74 3.14 -4.24
CA LEU A 38 -11.38 3.28 -5.64
C LEU A 38 -10.55 2.08 -6.09
N SER A 39 -11.04 1.32 -7.07
CA SER A 39 -10.23 0.27 -7.69
C SER A 39 -9.07 0.87 -8.48
N LEU A 40 -7.97 0.11 -8.63
CA LEU A 40 -6.81 0.55 -9.42
C LEU A 40 -7.20 0.91 -10.87
N THR A 41 -8.19 0.24 -11.44
CA THR A 41 -8.74 0.58 -12.76
C THR A 41 -9.31 2.00 -12.79
N ARG A 42 -10.11 2.36 -11.78
CA ARG A 42 -10.68 3.73 -11.67
C ARG A 42 -9.58 4.77 -11.47
N GLN A 43 -8.58 4.46 -10.65
CA GLN A 43 -7.46 5.38 -10.45
C GLN A 43 -6.63 5.59 -11.70
N LEU A 44 -6.39 4.54 -12.48
CA LEU A 44 -5.73 4.66 -13.77
C LEU A 44 -6.54 5.54 -14.74
N ASN A 45 -7.87 5.46 -14.69
CA ASN A 45 -8.74 6.31 -15.49
C ASN A 45 -8.66 7.79 -15.05
N TYR A 46 -8.68 8.06 -13.73
CA TYR A 46 -8.47 9.42 -13.22
C TYR A 46 -7.08 9.95 -13.54
N TYR A 47 -6.05 9.11 -13.45
CA TYR A 47 -4.70 9.46 -13.85
C TYR A 47 -4.65 9.85 -15.33
N ARG A 48 -5.30 9.10 -16.22
CA ARG A 48 -5.42 9.46 -17.64
C ARG A 48 -6.17 10.78 -17.85
N GLN A 49 -7.26 11.02 -17.11
CA GLN A 49 -8.00 12.29 -17.17
C GLN A 49 -7.12 13.46 -16.75
N TYR A 50 -6.39 13.31 -15.64
CA TYR A 50 -5.43 14.30 -15.16
C TYR A 50 -4.32 14.57 -16.20
N GLN A 51 -3.78 13.53 -16.86
CA GLN A 51 -2.83 13.74 -17.96
C GLN A 51 -3.41 14.63 -19.07
N ASN A 52 -4.69 14.43 -19.45
CA ASN A 52 -5.36 15.26 -20.46
C ASN A 52 -5.53 16.72 -20.01
N GLU A 53 -5.86 16.95 -18.74
CA GLU A 53 -5.91 18.29 -18.16
C GLU A 53 -4.54 18.97 -18.22
N VAL A 54 -3.47 18.25 -17.86
CA VAL A 54 -2.09 18.77 -17.97
C VAL A 54 -1.71 19.08 -19.42
N VAL A 55 -2.09 18.24 -20.39
CA VAL A 55 -1.92 18.54 -21.82
C VAL A 55 -2.58 19.87 -22.19
N SER A 56 -3.78 20.15 -21.70
CA SER A 56 -4.47 21.43 -21.99
C SER A 56 -3.74 22.65 -21.42
N MET A 57 -2.98 22.47 -20.33
CA MET A 57 -2.23 23.54 -19.67
C MET A 57 -0.84 23.79 -20.25
N VAL A 58 -0.10 22.73 -20.59
CA VAL A 58 1.33 22.85 -20.95
C VAL A 58 1.70 22.26 -22.32
N GLY A 59 0.75 21.66 -23.03
CA GLY A 59 0.95 21.01 -24.32
C GLY A 59 1.59 19.61 -24.23
N SER A 60 1.32 18.77 -25.23
CA SER A 60 1.63 17.33 -25.21
C SER A 60 3.10 16.98 -24.98
N ASN A 61 4.02 17.78 -25.54
CA ASN A 61 5.46 17.53 -25.41
C ASN A 61 5.94 17.73 -23.97
N ASN A 62 5.52 18.83 -23.33
CA ASN A 62 5.87 19.10 -21.94
C ASN A 62 5.20 18.10 -20.99
N THR A 63 3.93 17.75 -21.25
CA THR A 63 3.22 16.70 -20.50
C THR A 63 4.00 15.38 -20.53
N SER A 64 4.45 14.95 -21.71
CA SER A 64 5.22 13.71 -21.87
C SER A 64 6.52 13.74 -21.06
N ALA A 65 7.22 14.88 -21.05
CA ALA A 65 8.44 15.06 -20.27
C ALA A 65 8.16 15.04 -18.75
N ILE A 66 7.05 15.63 -18.29
CA ILE A 66 6.64 15.63 -16.89
C ILE A 66 6.41 14.21 -16.40
N PHE A 67 5.53 13.44 -17.05
CA PHE A 67 5.16 12.11 -16.56
C PHE A 67 6.26 11.06 -16.80
N SER A 68 7.06 11.16 -17.86
CA SER A 68 8.22 10.26 -18.00
C SER A 68 9.33 10.56 -16.97
N GLY A 69 9.45 11.81 -16.53
CA GLY A 69 10.38 12.22 -15.49
C GLY A 69 9.89 11.96 -14.06
N ALA A 70 8.58 11.80 -13.88
CA ALA A 70 7.96 11.64 -12.57
C ALA A 70 8.17 10.25 -11.96
N ILE A 71 8.24 10.20 -10.63
CA ILE A 71 8.19 8.96 -9.85
C ILE A 71 6.74 8.67 -9.51
N HIS A 72 6.30 7.44 -9.80
CA HIS A 72 4.97 6.94 -9.50
C HIS A 72 5.09 5.92 -8.37
N LEU A 73 4.44 6.18 -7.25
CA LEU A 73 4.42 5.26 -6.12
C LEU A 73 3.11 4.47 -6.13
N LEU A 74 3.21 3.16 -5.90
CA LEU A 74 2.09 2.24 -5.77
C LEU A 74 2.21 1.48 -4.46
N SER A 75 1.23 1.63 -3.59
CA SER A 75 0.96 0.72 -2.49
C SER A 75 -0.34 -0.02 -2.82
N ALA A 76 -0.45 -1.31 -2.55
CA ALA A 76 -1.71 -2.04 -2.69
C ALA A 76 -1.61 -3.45 -2.08
N GLY A 77 -2.75 -4.09 -1.85
CA GLY A 77 -2.81 -5.52 -1.48
C GLY A 77 -3.16 -5.78 -0.02
N THR A 78 -2.77 -4.93 0.93
CA THR A 78 -3.09 -5.13 2.37
C THR A 78 -4.59 -5.29 2.59
N SER A 79 -5.38 -4.42 1.97
CA SER A 79 -6.84 -4.45 2.03
C SER A 79 -7.44 -5.66 1.29
N ASP A 80 -6.83 -6.12 0.20
CA ASP A 80 -7.27 -7.33 -0.51
C ASP A 80 -7.16 -8.57 0.38
N PHE A 81 -6.14 -8.65 1.24
CA PHE A 81 -5.99 -9.73 2.21
C PHE A 81 -6.88 -9.53 3.45
N ILE A 82 -6.64 -8.45 4.21
CA ILE A 82 -7.21 -8.28 5.55
C ILE A 82 -8.68 -7.90 5.49
N GLN A 83 -9.06 -6.96 4.62
CA GLN A 83 -10.42 -6.42 4.58
C GLN A 83 -11.32 -7.14 3.57
N ASN A 84 -10.79 -8.12 2.82
CA ASN A 84 -11.56 -8.85 1.82
C ASN A 84 -11.33 -10.38 1.91
N TYR A 85 -10.16 -10.91 1.56
CA TYR A 85 -9.92 -12.36 1.47
C TYR A 85 -10.22 -13.13 2.77
N TYR A 86 -9.71 -12.68 3.92
CA TYR A 86 -9.91 -13.40 5.18
C TYR A 86 -11.32 -13.27 5.75
N ILE A 87 -12.05 -12.20 5.39
CA ILE A 87 -13.40 -11.91 5.91
C ILE A 87 -14.49 -12.46 4.98
N ASN A 88 -14.24 -12.52 3.68
CA ASN A 88 -15.23 -12.90 2.66
C ASN A 88 -15.20 -14.41 2.37
N PRO A 89 -16.21 -15.20 2.80
CA PRO A 89 -16.23 -16.64 2.60
C PRO A 89 -16.18 -17.06 1.13
N LEU A 90 -16.68 -16.21 0.21
CA LEU A 90 -16.67 -16.47 -1.23
C LEU A 90 -15.26 -16.44 -1.83
N LEU A 91 -14.32 -15.73 -1.20
CA LEU A 91 -12.92 -15.69 -1.65
C LEU A 91 -12.08 -16.81 -1.02
N ARG A 92 -12.52 -17.35 0.13
CA ARG A 92 -11.84 -18.49 0.79
C ARG A 92 -11.96 -19.82 0.04
N ILE A 93 -12.69 -19.85 -1.09
CA ILE A 93 -12.63 -20.98 -2.04
C ILE A 93 -11.27 -21.07 -2.73
N TYR A 94 -10.53 -19.95 -2.79
CA TYR A 94 -9.16 -19.89 -3.27
C TYR A 94 -8.19 -20.08 -2.10
N SER A 95 -7.12 -20.84 -2.30
CA SER A 95 -5.99 -20.84 -1.37
C SER A 95 -5.31 -19.46 -1.35
N PRO A 96 -4.53 -19.11 -0.30
CA PRO A 96 -3.80 -17.85 -0.27
C PRO A 96 -2.85 -17.69 -1.46
N ASP A 97 -2.27 -18.79 -1.94
CA ASP A 97 -1.42 -18.82 -3.14
C ASP A 97 -2.20 -18.50 -4.42
N GLN A 98 -3.38 -19.12 -4.60
CA GLN A 98 -4.26 -18.84 -5.74
C GLN A 98 -4.76 -17.40 -5.73
N PHE A 99 -5.13 -16.88 -4.56
CA PHE A 99 -5.54 -15.49 -4.41
C PHE A 99 -4.39 -14.52 -4.71
N SER A 100 -3.18 -14.81 -4.20
CA SER A 100 -1.96 -14.06 -4.52
C SER A 100 -1.71 -14.02 -6.02
N TYR A 101 -1.90 -15.13 -6.73
CA TYR A 101 -1.73 -15.18 -8.19
C TYR A 101 -2.72 -14.24 -8.91
N ILE A 102 -3.97 -14.15 -8.46
CA ILE A 102 -4.96 -13.21 -9.01
C ILE A 102 -4.48 -11.77 -8.83
N LEU A 103 -4.06 -11.39 -7.62
CA LEU A 103 -3.58 -10.05 -7.33
C LEU A 103 -2.31 -9.68 -8.11
N ILE A 104 -1.36 -10.61 -8.26
CA ILE A 104 -0.13 -10.40 -9.02
C ILE A 104 -0.41 -10.21 -10.52
N ARG A 105 -1.43 -10.87 -11.08
CA ARG A 105 -1.87 -10.61 -12.46
C ARG A 105 -2.44 -9.21 -12.61
N SER A 106 -3.26 -8.75 -11.66
CA SER A 106 -3.77 -7.38 -11.65
C SER A 106 -2.63 -6.36 -11.52
N TYR A 107 -1.69 -6.59 -10.62
CA TYR A 107 -0.47 -5.77 -10.47
C TYR A 107 0.30 -5.65 -11.79
N SER A 108 0.62 -6.79 -12.41
CA SER A 108 1.36 -6.83 -13.67
C SER A 108 0.63 -6.09 -14.80
N THR A 109 -0.70 -6.22 -14.86
CA THR A 109 -1.54 -5.49 -15.82
C THR A 109 -1.51 -3.98 -15.54
N PHE A 110 -1.62 -3.57 -14.28
CA PHE A 110 -1.59 -2.17 -13.87
C PHE A 110 -0.25 -1.50 -14.21
N ILE A 111 0.88 -2.15 -13.93
CA ILE A 111 2.21 -1.63 -14.27
C ILE A 111 2.38 -1.46 -15.79
N GLN A 112 1.94 -2.45 -16.58
CA GLN A 112 1.96 -2.34 -18.05
C GLN A 112 1.11 -1.18 -18.55
N ASN A 113 -0.05 -0.94 -17.92
CA ASN A 113 -0.91 0.18 -18.27
C ASN A 113 -0.31 1.54 -17.89
N LEU A 114 0.29 1.67 -16.70
CA LEU A 114 1.02 2.89 -16.32
C LEU A 114 2.17 3.17 -17.30
N TYR A 115 2.92 2.12 -17.65
CA TYR A 115 4.00 2.22 -18.64
C TYR A 115 3.48 2.67 -20.01
N ALA A 116 2.33 2.15 -20.45
CA ALA A 116 1.66 2.56 -21.69
C ALA A 116 1.19 4.04 -21.64
N LEU A 117 0.91 4.57 -20.45
CA LEU A 117 0.61 5.99 -20.21
C LEU A 117 1.86 6.87 -20.04
N GLY A 118 3.05 6.33 -20.30
CA GLY A 118 4.29 7.10 -20.30
C GLY A 118 5.06 7.08 -18.96
N ALA A 119 4.56 6.39 -17.93
CA ALA A 119 5.32 6.23 -16.69
C ALA A 119 6.61 5.44 -16.94
N ARG A 120 7.74 5.92 -16.40
CA ARG A 120 9.05 5.25 -16.54
C ARG A 120 9.76 4.98 -15.23
N ARG A 121 9.37 5.63 -14.13
CA ARG A 121 9.91 5.41 -12.80
C ARG A 121 8.76 5.06 -11.87
N ILE A 122 8.73 3.79 -11.45
CA ILE A 122 7.65 3.25 -10.64
C ILE A 122 8.25 2.59 -9.40
N GLY A 123 7.84 3.06 -8.22
CA GLY A 123 8.11 2.43 -6.94
C GLY A 123 6.88 1.69 -6.45
N VAL A 124 7.05 0.48 -5.93
CA VAL A 124 5.95 -0.35 -5.44
C VAL A 124 6.28 -0.86 -4.05
N THR A 125 5.44 -0.62 -3.04
CA THR A 125 5.66 -1.22 -1.72
C THR A 125 5.23 -2.68 -1.72
N ASN A 126 6.01 -3.53 -1.08
CA ASN A 126 5.57 -4.88 -0.74
C ASN A 126 4.52 -4.85 0.37
N LEU A 127 3.88 -5.98 0.69
CA LEU A 127 2.98 -6.06 1.82
C LEU A 127 3.75 -5.89 3.14
N PRO A 128 3.19 -5.18 4.12
CA PRO A 128 3.72 -5.14 5.48
C PRO A 128 3.55 -6.50 6.18
N PRO A 129 4.04 -6.68 7.42
CA PRO A 129 3.70 -7.83 8.27
C PRO A 129 2.22 -7.77 8.67
N ILE A 130 1.33 -8.16 7.74
CA ILE A 130 -0.13 -8.00 7.89
C ILE A 130 -0.70 -8.74 9.10
N GLY A 131 -0.03 -9.79 9.57
CA GLY A 131 -0.40 -10.54 10.78
C GLY A 131 -0.08 -9.81 12.08
N CYS A 132 0.66 -8.70 12.01
CA CYS A 132 0.98 -7.86 13.16
C CYS A 132 0.12 -6.59 13.26
N LEU A 133 -0.78 -6.33 12.30
CA LEU A 133 -1.66 -5.17 12.36
C LEU A 133 -2.64 -5.34 13.54
N PRO A 134 -2.92 -4.28 14.34
CA PRO A 134 -3.80 -4.40 15.50
C PRO A 134 -5.17 -5.00 15.17
N ALA A 135 -5.78 -4.59 14.04
CA ALA A 135 -7.05 -5.14 13.59
C ALA A 135 -6.95 -6.61 13.15
N ALA A 136 -5.85 -7.01 12.53
CA ALA A 136 -5.65 -8.41 12.14
C ALA A 136 -5.50 -9.31 13.38
N ILE A 137 -4.71 -8.89 14.37
CA ILE A 137 -4.56 -9.58 15.66
C ILE A 137 -5.92 -9.71 16.34
N THR A 138 -6.69 -8.62 16.39
CA THR A 138 -8.01 -8.62 17.05
C THR A 138 -9.01 -9.54 16.36
N MET A 139 -9.07 -9.53 15.02
CA MET A 139 -10.03 -10.35 14.27
C MET A 139 -9.64 -11.83 14.17
N PHE A 140 -8.34 -12.13 14.07
CA PHE A 140 -7.86 -13.45 13.66
C PHE A 140 -6.85 -14.09 14.64
N GLY A 141 -6.48 -13.38 15.71
CA GLY A 141 -5.49 -13.82 16.69
C GLY A 141 -6.04 -14.67 17.83
N SER A 142 -7.33 -15.01 17.82
CA SER A 142 -7.98 -15.88 18.80
C SER A 142 -7.76 -15.43 20.26
N GLY A 143 -7.79 -14.11 20.49
CA GLY A 143 -7.59 -13.51 21.82
C GLY A 143 -6.13 -13.38 22.26
N THR A 144 -5.17 -13.77 21.42
CA THR A 144 -3.75 -13.46 21.65
C THR A 144 -3.42 -12.01 21.27
N ASN A 145 -2.36 -11.46 21.84
CA ASN A 145 -1.81 -10.15 21.48
C ASN A 145 -0.52 -10.28 20.62
N GLU A 146 -0.35 -11.43 19.97
CA GLU A 146 0.85 -11.76 19.21
C GLU A 146 0.60 -11.65 17.71
N CYS A 147 1.67 -11.38 16.95
CA CYS A 147 1.60 -11.45 15.50
C CYS A 147 1.16 -12.83 15.03
N ILE A 148 0.26 -12.88 14.05
CA ILE A 148 -0.29 -14.13 13.52
C ILE A 148 0.65 -14.70 12.44
N PRO A 149 1.39 -15.79 12.71
CA PRO A 149 2.46 -16.26 11.80
C PRO A 149 1.93 -16.63 10.41
N ARG A 150 0.73 -17.23 10.35
CA ARG A 150 0.11 -17.63 9.08
C ARG A 150 -0.13 -16.45 8.14
N LEU A 151 -0.56 -15.30 8.65
CA LEU A 151 -0.84 -14.12 7.81
C LEU A 151 0.46 -13.45 7.34
N ASN A 152 1.48 -13.40 8.22
CA ASN A 152 2.81 -12.92 7.83
C ASN A 152 3.44 -13.83 6.77
N GLN A 153 3.25 -15.15 6.86
CA GLN A 153 3.70 -16.09 5.87
C GLN A 153 3.01 -15.88 4.50
N ASP A 154 1.69 -15.64 4.50
CA ASP A 154 0.94 -15.29 3.28
C ASP A 154 1.50 -14.00 2.65
N ALA A 155 1.82 -12.97 3.45
CA ALA A 155 2.44 -11.73 2.98
C ALA A 155 3.85 -11.97 2.39
N ILE A 156 4.70 -12.77 3.04
CA ILE A 156 6.03 -13.13 2.51
C ILE A 156 5.92 -13.83 1.16
N TYR A 157 4.99 -14.78 1.01
CA TYR A 157 4.77 -15.46 -0.26
C TYR A 157 4.31 -14.51 -1.37
N PHE A 158 3.37 -13.61 -1.07
CA PHE A 158 2.95 -12.57 -2.01
C PHE A 158 4.12 -11.66 -2.40
N ASN A 159 4.92 -11.22 -1.42
CA ASN A 159 6.07 -10.33 -1.63
C ASN A 159 7.13 -10.96 -2.54
N ASN A 160 7.37 -12.28 -2.42
CA ASN A 160 8.27 -13.01 -3.31
C ASN A 160 7.75 -13.03 -4.76
N LYS A 161 6.44 -13.26 -4.96
CA LYS A 161 5.82 -13.21 -6.28
C LYS A 161 5.84 -11.79 -6.88
N LEU A 162 5.62 -10.76 -6.05
CA LEU A 162 5.71 -9.35 -6.44
C LEU A 162 7.11 -9.01 -6.94
N ASN A 163 8.14 -9.43 -6.19
CA ASN A 163 9.54 -9.24 -6.57
C ASN A 163 9.85 -9.92 -7.91
N SER A 164 9.55 -11.23 -8.05
CA SER A 164 9.79 -11.96 -9.30
C SER A 164 9.10 -11.31 -10.49
N THR A 165 7.80 -10.99 -10.34
CA THR A 165 7.01 -10.37 -11.42
C THR A 165 7.55 -9.00 -11.80
N SER A 166 8.06 -8.23 -10.83
CA SER A 166 8.67 -6.93 -11.08
C SER A 166 9.98 -7.04 -11.85
N GLN A 167 10.81 -8.05 -11.56
CA GLN A 167 12.00 -8.34 -12.37
C GLN A 167 11.62 -8.70 -13.81
N ASP A 168 10.60 -9.56 -14.00
CA ASP A 168 10.11 -9.93 -15.32
C ASP A 168 9.54 -8.73 -16.10
N LEU A 169 8.89 -7.79 -15.42
CA LEU A 169 8.39 -6.56 -16.03
C LEU A 169 9.53 -5.65 -16.48
N LYS A 170 10.58 -5.45 -15.66
CA LYS A 170 11.77 -4.69 -16.06
C LYS A 170 12.43 -5.27 -17.31
N ASN A 171 12.54 -6.59 -17.38
CA ASN A 171 13.15 -7.27 -18.53
C ASN A 171 12.32 -7.11 -19.82
N ARG A 172 10.99 -7.01 -19.70
CA ARG A 172 10.07 -6.91 -20.84
C ARG A 172 9.74 -5.48 -21.27
N LEU A 173 9.98 -4.48 -20.40
CA LEU A 173 9.57 -3.08 -20.63
C LEU A 173 10.81 -2.18 -20.71
N PRO A 174 11.31 -1.90 -21.93
CA PRO A 174 12.53 -1.12 -22.11
C PRO A 174 12.48 0.26 -21.45
N GLY A 175 13.53 0.62 -20.72
CA GLY A 175 13.63 1.91 -20.05
C GLY A 175 12.74 2.08 -18.81
N LEU A 176 12.06 1.02 -18.36
CA LEU A 176 11.34 1.03 -17.08
C LEU A 176 12.33 0.90 -15.91
N LYS A 177 12.29 1.88 -15.01
CA LYS A 177 12.85 1.80 -13.65
C LYS A 177 11.73 1.38 -12.71
N LEU A 178 11.82 0.16 -12.18
CA LEU A 178 10.84 -0.41 -11.27
C LEU A 178 11.54 -0.91 -10.00
N VAL A 179 11.20 -0.31 -8.86
CA VAL A 179 11.74 -0.68 -7.54
C VAL A 179 10.62 -1.25 -6.69
N VAL A 180 10.87 -2.42 -6.09
CA VAL A 180 9.99 -2.94 -5.02
C VAL A 180 10.59 -2.54 -3.69
N PHE A 181 9.88 -1.67 -2.98
CA PHE A 181 10.21 -1.20 -1.65
C PHE A 181 9.85 -2.23 -0.60
N ASN A 182 10.81 -2.59 0.22
CA ASN A 182 10.61 -3.43 1.39
C ASN A 182 10.14 -2.59 2.58
N ILE A 183 8.85 -2.66 2.88
CA ILE A 183 8.27 -2.13 4.12
C ILE A 183 7.99 -3.23 5.15
N PHE A 184 8.07 -4.51 4.74
CA PHE A 184 7.82 -5.65 5.64
C PHE A 184 8.80 -5.68 6.80
N GLN A 185 10.10 -5.73 6.50
CA GLN A 185 11.11 -5.95 7.53
C GLN A 185 11.25 -4.75 8.48
N PRO A 186 11.38 -3.50 7.99
CA PRO A 186 11.48 -2.35 8.90
C PRO A 186 10.28 -2.20 9.83
N LEU A 187 9.07 -2.40 9.31
CA LEU A 187 7.87 -2.35 10.15
C LEU A 187 7.84 -3.51 11.15
N LEU A 188 8.26 -4.72 10.76
CA LEU A 188 8.36 -5.83 11.69
C LEU A 188 9.38 -5.53 12.80
N ASP A 189 10.50 -4.90 12.48
CA ASP A 189 11.53 -4.53 13.45
C ASP A 189 11.02 -3.48 14.44
N MET A 190 10.32 -2.45 13.96
CA MET A 190 9.61 -1.48 14.83
C MET A 190 8.57 -2.14 15.73
N ILE A 191 7.93 -3.21 15.25
CA ILE A 191 6.91 -3.91 16.02
C ILE A 191 7.53 -4.81 17.10
N MET A 192 8.59 -5.53 16.77
CA MET A 192 9.23 -6.50 17.66
C MET A 192 10.20 -5.85 18.64
N ASN A 193 10.85 -4.75 18.24
CA ASN A 193 11.81 -3.99 19.05
C ASN A 193 11.47 -2.48 19.01
N PRO A 194 10.29 -2.07 19.54
CA PRO A 194 9.80 -0.69 19.39
C PRO A 194 10.75 0.37 19.97
N GLY A 195 11.46 0.03 21.05
CA GLY A 195 12.40 0.94 21.71
C GLY A 195 13.57 1.39 20.83
N ASP A 196 13.98 0.60 19.83
CA ASP A 196 15.10 0.93 18.94
C ASP A 196 14.83 2.17 18.08
N ASN A 197 13.54 2.48 17.87
CA ASN A 197 13.08 3.65 17.12
C ASN A 197 12.25 4.61 17.98
N GLY A 198 12.36 4.53 19.31
CA GLY A 198 11.69 5.45 20.24
C GLY A 198 10.20 5.19 20.47
N PHE A 199 9.67 4.06 20.00
CA PHE A 199 8.29 3.66 20.29
C PHE A 199 8.21 2.91 21.63
N PHE A 200 7.13 3.12 22.36
CA PHE A 200 6.82 2.35 23.58
C PHE A 200 5.63 1.39 23.39
N GLU A 201 4.79 1.62 22.37
CA GLU A 201 3.61 0.80 22.09
C GLU A 201 3.56 0.40 20.61
N SER A 202 3.49 -0.90 20.35
CA SER A 202 3.50 -1.49 19.00
C SER A 202 2.42 -2.55 18.76
N ARG A 203 1.63 -2.88 19.78
CA ARG A 203 0.55 -3.88 19.73
C ARG A 203 -0.82 -3.24 19.70
N ARG A 204 -0.97 -2.05 20.27
CA ARG A 204 -2.18 -1.23 20.21
C ARG A 204 -1.93 0.03 19.39
N ALA A 205 -2.96 0.48 18.71
CA ALA A 205 -2.93 1.76 18.03
C ALA A 205 -3.25 2.91 18.99
N CYS A 206 -2.82 4.13 18.64
CA CYS A 206 -3.10 5.33 19.42
C CYS A 206 -4.60 5.66 19.45
N CYS A 207 -5.33 5.41 18.36
CA CYS A 207 -6.67 5.93 18.17
C CYS A 207 -7.79 5.01 18.70
N GLY A 208 -8.79 5.60 19.36
CA GLY A 208 -9.94 4.87 19.90
C GLY A 208 -9.52 3.84 20.96
N THR A 209 -10.08 2.64 20.92
CA THR A 209 -9.57 1.55 21.76
C THR A 209 -8.25 0.98 21.23
N GLY A 210 -7.85 1.30 20.00
CA GLY A 210 -6.56 0.93 19.44
C GLY A 210 -6.49 -0.50 18.91
N ILE A 211 -7.64 -1.14 18.66
CA ILE A 211 -7.70 -2.55 18.28
C ILE A 211 -8.40 -2.77 16.93
N LEU A 212 -9.37 -1.94 16.54
CA LEU A 212 -10.13 -2.10 15.28
C LEU A 212 -10.49 -0.77 14.61
N GLU A 213 -10.55 0.31 15.37
CA GLU A 213 -11.02 1.61 14.90
C GLU A 213 -10.17 2.10 13.73
N THR A 214 -10.84 2.62 12.72
CA THR A 214 -10.26 3.25 11.55
C THR A 214 -11.30 4.18 10.93
N SER A 215 -10.86 5.09 10.05
CA SER A 215 -11.74 6.03 9.34
C SER A 215 -12.66 6.78 10.33
N VAL A 216 -13.97 6.87 10.08
CA VAL A 216 -14.93 7.63 10.89
C VAL A 216 -14.98 7.20 12.37
N LEU A 217 -14.57 5.97 12.69
CA LEU A 217 -14.51 5.46 14.07
C LEU A 217 -13.24 5.91 14.81
N CYS A 218 -12.25 6.43 14.07
CA CYS A 218 -10.97 6.88 14.59
C CYS A 218 -10.78 8.38 14.33
N ASN A 219 -10.91 9.19 15.39
CA ASN A 219 -10.57 10.61 15.35
C ASN A 219 -10.11 11.09 16.74
N SER A 220 -9.72 12.35 16.84
CA SER A 220 -9.24 12.98 18.08
C SER A 220 -10.27 13.02 19.22
N ARG A 221 -11.56 12.80 18.92
CA ARG A 221 -12.65 12.73 19.92
C ARG A 221 -13.07 11.30 20.24
N SER A 222 -12.53 10.29 19.55
CA SER A 222 -12.81 8.89 19.89
C SER A 222 -12.33 8.60 21.31
N VAL A 223 -13.18 7.97 22.12
CA VAL A 223 -12.84 7.63 23.51
C VAL A 223 -11.65 6.66 23.50
N GLY A 224 -10.61 6.98 24.24
CA GLY A 224 -9.37 6.19 24.32
C GLY A 224 -8.25 6.66 23.40
N THR A 225 -8.52 7.59 22.46
CA THR A 225 -7.47 8.15 21.60
C THR A 225 -6.37 8.79 22.45
N CYS A 226 -5.13 8.38 22.19
CA CYS A 226 -3.96 8.84 22.91
C CYS A 226 -3.69 10.34 22.66
N THR A 227 -3.06 11.02 23.62
CA THR A 227 -2.69 12.44 23.47
C THR A 227 -1.39 12.65 22.70
N ASN A 228 -0.57 11.60 22.55
CA ASN A 228 0.71 11.66 21.86
C ASN A 228 0.96 10.37 21.05
N ALA A 229 0.77 10.45 19.73
CA ALA A 229 0.97 9.32 18.81
C ALA A 229 2.44 9.03 18.49
N THR A 230 3.38 9.91 18.86
CA THR A 230 4.81 9.75 18.50
C THR A 230 5.47 8.52 19.12
N GLY A 231 4.95 8.03 20.25
CA GLY A 231 5.44 6.80 20.90
C GLY A 231 4.72 5.52 20.47
N TYR A 232 3.77 5.61 19.52
CA TYR A 232 3.02 4.46 19.00
C TYR A 232 3.49 4.11 17.60
N VAL A 233 3.61 2.81 17.29
CA VAL A 233 3.87 2.35 15.91
C VAL A 233 2.63 2.54 15.03
N PHE A 234 1.43 2.37 15.59
CA PHE A 234 0.16 2.43 14.85
C PHE A 234 -0.68 3.64 15.25
N TRP A 235 -1.24 4.34 14.25
CA TRP A 235 -2.26 5.37 14.48
C TRP A 235 -3.61 4.72 14.74
N ASP A 236 -4.03 3.80 13.86
CA ASP A 236 -5.32 3.12 13.94
C ASP A 236 -5.16 1.59 13.75
N GLY A 237 -6.26 0.84 13.63
CA GLY A 237 -6.23 -0.62 13.51
C GLY A 237 -5.45 -1.18 12.31
N PHE A 238 -5.16 -0.36 11.29
CA PHE A 238 -4.53 -0.78 10.03
C PHE A 238 -3.32 0.06 9.62
N HIS A 239 -3.27 1.33 10.03
CA HIS A 239 -2.29 2.31 9.55
C HIS A 239 -1.27 2.65 10.62
N THR A 240 -0.02 2.79 10.18
CA THR A 240 1.12 3.27 10.98
C THR A 240 0.91 4.72 11.43
N SER A 241 1.53 5.09 12.54
CA SER A 241 1.58 6.50 12.98
C SER A 241 2.46 7.33 12.05
N GLU A 242 2.33 8.66 12.13
CA GLU A 242 3.23 9.58 11.43
C GLU A 242 4.70 9.29 11.77
N ALA A 243 5.03 9.11 13.05
CA ALA A 243 6.38 8.80 13.49
C ALA A 243 6.91 7.48 12.92
N ALA A 244 6.09 6.43 12.84
CA ALA A 244 6.48 5.19 12.16
C ALA A 244 6.64 5.37 10.64
N ASN A 245 5.81 6.20 10.01
CA ASN A 245 5.96 6.54 8.60
C ASN A 245 7.23 7.36 8.31
N GLU A 246 7.68 8.23 9.22
CA GLU A 246 8.96 8.94 9.08
C GLU A 246 10.15 7.97 9.03
N VAL A 247 10.16 6.96 9.92
CA VAL A 247 11.19 5.91 9.92
C VAL A 247 11.15 5.12 8.61
N LEU A 248 9.96 4.65 8.20
CA LEU A 248 9.78 3.92 6.94
C LEU A 248 10.22 4.76 5.74
N ALA A 249 9.86 6.05 5.69
CA ALA A 249 10.25 6.94 4.61
C ALA A 249 11.78 7.06 4.51
N GLY A 250 12.49 7.13 5.64
CA GLY A 250 13.95 7.10 5.69
C GLY A 250 14.55 5.85 5.02
N ASP A 251 13.96 4.69 5.27
CA ASP A 251 14.37 3.43 4.64
C ASP A 251 14.02 3.38 3.15
N LEU A 252 12.85 3.90 2.77
CA LEU A 252 12.42 3.92 1.37
C LEU A 252 13.30 4.84 0.51
N LEU A 253 13.73 5.98 1.05
CA LEU A 253 14.65 6.88 0.36
C LEU A 253 15.98 6.19 0.01
N GLN A 254 16.49 5.34 0.91
CA GLN A 254 17.71 4.57 0.66
C GLN A 254 17.49 3.46 -0.38
N GLN A 255 16.32 2.84 -0.39
CA GLN A 255 15.99 1.80 -1.37
C GLN A 255 15.71 2.38 -2.78
N GLY A 256 15.33 3.65 -2.86
CA GLY A 256 14.79 4.28 -4.07
C GLY A 256 15.81 4.88 -5.04
N PHE A 257 17.12 4.70 -4.82
CA PHE A 257 18.16 5.33 -5.65
C PHE A 257 17.99 5.04 -7.15
N ASP A 258 17.59 3.83 -7.52
CA ASP A 258 17.37 3.44 -8.92
C ASP A 258 16.26 4.25 -9.63
N LEU A 259 15.30 4.81 -8.89
CA LEU A 259 14.23 5.64 -9.44
C LEU A 259 14.72 7.04 -9.80
N ILE A 260 15.77 7.54 -9.14
CA ILE A 260 16.29 8.90 -9.33
C ILE A 260 17.58 8.99 -10.12
N SER A 261 18.32 7.88 -10.26
CA SER A 261 19.51 7.80 -11.10
C SER A 261 19.23 7.94 -12.59
#